data_AF-W9R9Y0-F1
#
_entry.id   AF-W9R9Y0-F1
#
_cell.length_a   1.000
_cell.length_b   1.000
_cell.length_c   1.000
_cell.angle_alpha   90.00
_cell.angle_beta   90.00
_cell.angle_gamma   90.00
#
_symmetry.space_group_name_H-M   'P 1'
#
loop_
_entity.id
_entity.type
_entity.pdbx_description
1 polymer ?
#
loop_
_entity_poly.entity_id
_entity_poly.type
_entity_poly.pdbx_seq_one_letter_code
_entity_poly.pdbx_strand_id
1 'polypeptide(L)'
;MSSEISSTRSTATTALSEISEADSTFRLGLDLVSAARRNLSFLRAVSDSHWLHHKPTLLEAIRRYNELWMPLIADLTVGSCSTGSAPPLILPPVDVEWVWFCHTLNPVRYREYCESKFSKLIGKPAIFGEENEEYALMRCREIWVRKYPNVPFENEVDSGFSDPVMVDGELFMEVSKQRYLYSKFSEPYRSEVVYLIAARQRYKEFLYLLQLQRSSAVCCRLVPASDILLMWLIHQVCS
;
A
#
# COMPACT_ATOMS: atom_id res chain seq x y z
N MET A 1 12.09 -60.10 -11.81
CA MET A 1 12.13 -58.91 -10.92
C MET A 1 12.89 -57.81 -11.63
N SER A 2 12.19 -57.04 -12.47
CA SER A 2 12.67 -55.77 -13.01
C SER A 2 11.47 -54.93 -13.42
N SER A 3 11.62 -53.62 -13.31
CA SER A 3 10.77 -52.52 -13.81
C SER A 3 9.70 -51.96 -12.86
N GLU A 4 10.05 -50.92 -12.13
CA GLU A 4 9.15 -49.80 -11.77
C GLU A 4 9.96 -48.59 -11.25
N ILE A 5 10.76 -47.97 -12.12
CA ILE A 5 11.37 -46.65 -11.85
C ILE A 5 11.28 -45.83 -13.14
N SER A 6 10.08 -45.37 -13.51
CA SER A 6 9.93 -44.45 -14.65
C SER A 6 8.75 -43.48 -14.55
N SER A 7 7.88 -43.60 -13.55
CA SER A 7 6.63 -42.83 -13.47
C SER A 7 6.78 -41.46 -12.79
N THR A 8 7.72 -41.30 -11.85
CA THR A 8 7.85 -40.08 -11.02
C THR A 8 8.53 -38.91 -11.71
N ARG A 9 9.30 -39.15 -12.79
CA ARG A 9 10.05 -38.09 -13.49
C ARG A 9 9.17 -37.29 -14.44
N SER A 10 8.09 -37.90 -14.96
CA SER A 10 7.21 -37.29 -15.97
C SER A 10 6.24 -36.28 -15.36
N THR A 11 5.71 -36.54 -14.16
CA THR A 11 4.76 -35.65 -13.47
C THR A 11 5.40 -34.37 -12.96
N ALA A 12 6.67 -34.42 -12.55
CA ALA A 12 7.44 -33.24 -12.14
C ALA A 12 7.66 -32.27 -13.31
N THR A 13 7.97 -32.78 -14.51
CA THR A 13 8.13 -31.96 -15.72
C THR A 13 6.84 -31.29 -16.16
N THR A 14 5.68 -31.96 -16.03
CA THR A 14 4.37 -31.38 -16.37
C THR A 14 3.95 -30.28 -15.38
N ALA A 15 4.19 -30.49 -14.09
CA ALA A 15 3.96 -29.47 -13.07
C ALA A 15 4.88 -28.25 -13.28
N LEU A 16 6.15 -28.46 -13.63
CA LEU A 16 7.09 -27.37 -13.93
C LEU A 16 6.73 -26.59 -15.20
N SER A 17 6.16 -27.24 -16.22
CA SER A 17 5.64 -26.55 -17.41
C SER A 17 4.36 -25.74 -17.11
N GLU A 18 3.46 -26.25 -16.26
CA GLU A 18 2.27 -25.51 -15.82
C GLU A 18 2.63 -24.30 -14.93
N ILE A 19 3.67 -24.42 -14.10
CA ILE A 19 4.24 -23.31 -13.32
C ILE A 19 4.90 -22.26 -14.24
N SER A 20 5.54 -22.70 -15.33
CA SER A 20 6.09 -21.80 -16.36
C SER A 20 5.00 -21.07 -17.16
N GLU A 21 3.83 -21.68 -17.38
CA GLU A 21 2.68 -21.01 -18.00
C GLU A 21 1.99 -20.03 -17.04
N ALA A 22 2.01 -20.28 -15.72
CA ALA A 22 1.48 -19.36 -14.71
C ALA A 22 2.21 -18.01 -14.66
N ASP A 23 3.48 -17.96 -15.07
CA ASP A 23 4.25 -16.71 -15.13
C ASP A 23 3.76 -15.78 -16.27
N SER A 24 2.97 -16.31 -17.21
CA SER A 24 2.38 -15.57 -18.33
C SER A 24 0.96 -15.04 -18.08
N THR A 25 0.23 -15.60 -17.09
CA THR A 25 -1.21 -15.34 -16.91
C THR A 25 -1.52 -14.16 -15.99
N PHE A 26 -0.60 -13.77 -15.10
CA PHE A 26 -0.82 -12.65 -14.17
C PHE A 26 0.30 -11.60 -14.24
N ARG A 27 0.15 -10.66 -15.18
CA ARG A 27 1.00 -9.46 -15.25
C ARG A 27 0.56 -8.49 -14.16
N LEU A 28 1.21 -8.57 -13.00
CA LEU A 28 1.20 -7.47 -12.03
C LEU A 28 1.78 -6.24 -12.76
N GLY A 29 0.95 -5.23 -13.04
CA GLY A 29 1.39 -3.97 -13.66
C GLY A 29 2.29 -3.10 -12.77
N LEU A 30 2.63 -3.61 -11.58
CA LEU A 30 3.40 -2.95 -10.53
C LEU A 30 4.67 -3.74 -10.24
N ASP A 31 5.80 -3.05 -10.08
CA ASP A 31 6.99 -3.65 -9.47
C ASP A 31 6.75 -3.87 -7.97
N LEU A 32 6.14 -5.02 -7.65
CA LEU A 32 5.75 -5.37 -6.30
C LEU A 32 6.95 -5.54 -5.36
N VAL A 33 8.13 -5.88 -5.87
CA VAL A 33 9.34 -6.04 -5.04
C VAL A 33 9.82 -4.67 -4.56
N SER A 34 9.96 -3.72 -5.48
CA SER A 34 10.37 -2.35 -5.13
C SER A 34 9.32 -1.67 -4.24
N ALA A 35 8.02 -1.85 -4.57
CA ALA A 35 6.93 -1.36 -3.74
C ALA A 35 6.97 -1.98 -2.32
N ALA A 36 7.27 -3.28 -2.21
CA ALA A 36 7.36 -3.94 -0.91
C ALA A 36 8.49 -3.41 -0.04
N ARG A 37 9.67 -3.23 -0.63
CA ARG A 37 10.84 -2.69 0.08
C ARG A 37 10.59 -1.28 0.59
N ARG A 38 9.98 -0.42 -0.24
CA ARG A 38 9.58 0.94 0.14
C ARG A 38 8.56 0.91 1.28
N ASN A 39 7.48 0.14 1.14
CA ASN A 39 6.43 0.07 2.15
C ASN A 39 6.95 -0.50 3.48
N LEU A 40 7.85 -1.49 3.48
CA LEU A 40 8.49 -1.98 4.71
C LEU A 40 9.33 -0.89 5.39
N SER A 41 10.05 -0.09 4.62
CA SER A 41 10.84 1.04 5.14
C SER A 41 9.94 2.11 5.75
N PHE A 42 8.84 2.45 5.07
CA PHE A 42 7.80 3.34 5.56
C PHE A 42 7.14 2.82 6.85
N LEU A 43 6.72 1.55 6.88
CA LEU A 43 6.10 0.94 8.06
C LEU A 43 7.04 0.90 9.26
N ARG A 44 8.35 0.68 9.03
CA ARG A 44 9.37 0.80 10.07
C ARG A 44 9.44 2.23 10.61
N ALA A 45 9.52 3.23 9.74
CA ALA A 45 9.57 4.63 10.14
C ALA A 45 8.33 5.06 10.96
N VAL A 46 7.14 4.59 10.58
CA VAL A 46 5.89 4.81 11.34
C VAL A 46 5.92 4.10 12.69
N SER A 47 6.47 2.88 12.75
CA SER A 47 6.61 2.13 14.00
C SER A 47 7.56 2.81 14.97
N ASP A 48 8.67 3.36 14.47
CA ASP A 48 9.69 4.05 15.28
C ASP A 48 9.21 5.44 15.75
N SER A 49 8.33 6.07 14.96
CA SER A 49 7.70 7.38 15.23
C SER A 49 6.52 7.26 16.19
N HIS A 50 6.79 6.97 17.46
CA HIS A 50 5.77 6.76 18.50
C HIS A 50 4.75 7.90 18.61
N TRP A 51 5.18 9.13 18.33
CA TRP A 51 4.36 10.34 18.35
C TRP A 51 3.18 10.30 17.36
N LEU A 52 3.31 9.60 16.22
CA LEU A 52 2.23 9.43 15.23
C LEU A 52 1.00 8.72 15.81
N HIS A 53 1.21 7.93 16.87
CA HIS A 53 0.16 7.13 17.49
C HIS A 53 -0.47 7.82 18.71
N HIS A 54 -0.01 9.03 19.05
CA HIS A 54 -0.65 9.85 20.08
C HIS A 54 -1.97 10.39 19.55
N LYS A 55 -3.02 10.31 20.36
CA LYS A 55 -4.38 10.69 19.95
C LYS A 55 -4.44 12.11 19.33
N PRO A 56 -3.87 13.17 19.94
CA PRO A 56 -3.94 14.52 19.35
C PRO A 56 -3.29 14.59 17.97
N THR A 57 -2.10 13.99 17.82
CA THR A 57 -1.38 13.90 16.55
C THR A 57 -2.18 13.18 15.49
N LEU A 58 -2.79 12.04 15.85
CA LEU A 58 -3.60 11.25 14.91
C LEU A 58 -4.87 11.98 14.47
N LEU A 59 -5.54 12.71 15.38
CA LEU A 59 -6.69 13.54 15.03
C LEU A 59 -6.29 14.65 14.04
N GLU A 60 -5.16 15.31 14.28
CA GLU A 60 -4.63 16.32 13.35
C GLU A 60 -4.20 15.71 12.02
N ALA A 61 -3.55 14.54 12.02
CA ALA A 61 -3.18 13.83 10.79
C ALA A 61 -4.41 13.49 9.93
N ILE A 62 -5.51 13.06 10.56
CA ILE A 62 -6.78 12.78 9.87
C ILE A 62 -7.40 14.06 9.32
N ARG A 63 -7.35 15.17 10.06
CA ARG A 63 -7.80 16.48 9.59
C ARG A 63 -6.99 16.94 8.39
N ARG A 64 -5.65 16.91 8.47
CA ARG A 64 -4.72 17.26 7.38
C ARG A 64 -4.94 16.37 6.16
N TYR A 65 -5.17 15.08 6.36
CA TYR A 65 -5.53 14.14 5.29
C TYR A 65 -6.83 14.55 4.58
N ASN A 66 -7.91 14.78 5.34
CA ASN A 66 -9.24 15.03 4.80
C ASN A 66 -9.41 16.43 4.18
N GLU A 67 -8.86 17.46 4.83
CA GLU A 67 -9.14 18.85 4.48
C GLU A 67 -8.05 19.48 3.61
N LEU A 68 -6.82 18.97 3.67
CA LEU A 68 -5.68 19.56 2.96
C LEU A 68 -5.19 18.63 1.85
N TRP A 69 -4.77 17.42 2.21
CA TRP A 69 -4.12 16.50 1.27
C TRP A 69 -5.04 15.99 0.17
N MET A 70 -6.19 15.42 0.54
CA MET A 70 -7.10 14.82 -0.44
C MET A 70 -7.65 15.84 -1.45
N PRO A 71 -8.06 17.07 -1.05
CA PRO A 71 -8.37 18.13 -2.00
C PRO A 71 -7.16 18.55 -2.85
N LEU A 72 -5.97 18.71 -2.27
CA LEU A 72 -4.76 19.07 -3.01
C LEU A 72 -4.44 18.07 -4.12
N ILE A 73 -4.41 16.78 -3.82
CA ILE A 73 -4.08 15.76 -4.80
C ILE A 73 -5.19 15.62 -5.85
N ALA A 74 -6.45 15.81 -5.47
CA ALA A 74 -7.58 15.82 -6.39
C ALA A 74 -7.41 16.94 -7.43
N ASP A 75 -7.11 18.17 -7.00
CA ASP A 75 -6.88 19.34 -7.86
C ASP A 75 -5.72 19.12 -8.83
N LEU A 76 -4.57 18.66 -8.31
CA LEU A 76 -3.38 18.42 -9.12
C LEU A 76 -3.61 17.32 -10.18
N THR A 77 -4.48 16.36 -9.87
CA THR A 77 -4.90 15.33 -10.82
C THR A 77 -5.84 15.90 -11.90
N VAL A 78 -6.63 16.95 -11.62
CA VAL A 78 -7.47 17.64 -12.64
C VAL A 78 -6.62 18.51 -13.58
N GLY A 79 -5.56 19.13 -13.09
CA GLY A 79 -4.65 19.94 -13.93
C GLY A 79 -3.95 19.15 -15.05
N SER A 80 -3.99 17.82 -14.97
CA SER A 80 -3.36 16.90 -15.93
C SER A 80 -4.36 16.29 -16.93
N CYS A 81 -5.58 16.85 -17.02
CA CYS A 81 -6.72 16.31 -17.77
C CYS A 81 -6.60 16.30 -19.31
N SER A 82 -5.47 16.68 -19.90
CA SER A 82 -5.18 16.29 -21.28
C SER A 82 -4.41 14.97 -21.25
N THR A 83 -5.12 13.87 -21.53
CA THR A 83 -4.62 12.49 -21.75
C THR A 83 -4.01 11.76 -20.55
N GLY A 84 -4.78 10.88 -19.90
CA GLY A 84 -4.30 9.67 -19.20
C GLY A 84 -3.09 9.83 -18.25
N SER A 85 -2.88 11.03 -17.70
CA SER A 85 -1.63 11.37 -17.03
C SER A 85 -1.52 10.65 -15.70
N ALA A 86 -0.31 10.11 -15.45
CA ALA A 86 0.04 9.49 -14.18
C ALA A 86 -0.24 10.45 -12.99
N PRO A 87 -0.54 9.92 -11.79
CA PRO A 87 -0.68 10.74 -10.59
C PRO A 87 0.55 11.64 -10.40
N PRO A 88 0.38 12.86 -9.86
CA PRO A 88 1.51 13.77 -9.67
C PRO A 88 2.55 13.12 -8.74
N LEU A 89 3.81 13.20 -9.14
CA LEU A 89 4.95 12.64 -8.40
C LEU A 89 5.26 13.49 -7.15
N ILE A 90 4.41 13.39 -6.13
CA ILE A 90 4.53 14.10 -4.85
C ILE A 90 4.24 13.17 -3.68
N LEU A 91 4.92 13.36 -2.55
CA LEU A 91 4.71 12.57 -1.33
C LEU A 91 4.24 13.43 -0.16
N PRO A 92 3.15 13.04 0.52
CA PRO A 92 2.66 13.80 1.65
C PRO A 92 3.62 13.75 2.86
N PRO A 93 3.43 14.62 3.86
CA PRO A 93 3.97 14.43 5.19
C PRO A 93 3.70 13.02 5.74
N VAL A 94 4.60 12.50 6.58
CA VAL A 94 4.55 11.10 7.05
C VAL A 94 3.27 10.74 7.80
N ASP A 95 2.70 11.68 8.56
CA ASP A 95 1.45 11.50 9.29
C ASP A 95 0.26 11.37 8.35
N VAL A 96 0.23 12.20 7.29
CA VAL A 96 -0.77 12.13 6.23
C VAL A 96 -0.59 10.88 5.37
N GLU A 97 0.66 10.48 5.05
CA GLU A 97 0.96 9.23 4.33
C GLU A 97 0.44 8.02 5.11
N TRP A 98 0.59 8.03 6.44
CA TRP A 98 0.11 6.96 7.31
C TRP A 98 -1.41 6.83 7.30
N VAL A 99 -2.14 7.94 7.43
CA VAL A 99 -3.60 7.93 7.33
C VAL A 99 -4.04 7.43 5.95
N TRP A 100 -3.40 7.91 4.88
CA TRP A 100 -3.72 7.49 3.52
C TRP A 100 -3.41 6.00 3.29
N PHE A 101 -2.29 5.50 3.82
CA PHE A 101 -1.95 4.08 3.80
C PHE A 101 -3.05 3.23 4.45
N CYS A 102 -3.45 3.58 5.67
CA CYS A 102 -4.49 2.85 6.41
C CYS A 102 -5.84 2.88 5.69
N HIS A 103 -6.23 4.03 5.15
CA HIS A 103 -7.48 4.14 4.40
C HIS A 103 -7.50 3.23 3.18
N THR A 104 -6.38 3.12 2.46
CA THR A 104 -6.27 2.24 1.27
C THR A 104 -6.29 0.74 1.60
N LEU A 105 -6.10 0.33 2.86
CA LEU A 105 -6.27 -1.07 3.27
C LEU A 105 -7.74 -1.54 3.17
N ASN A 106 -8.69 -0.61 3.10
CA ASN A 106 -10.08 -0.89 2.79
C ASN A 106 -10.45 -0.31 1.41
N PRO A 107 -10.19 -1.04 0.30
CA PRO A 107 -10.34 -0.50 -1.05
C PRO A 107 -11.79 -0.14 -1.41
N VAL A 108 -12.78 -0.76 -0.75
CA VAL A 108 -14.20 -0.44 -0.95
C VAL A 108 -14.50 0.93 -0.35
N ARG A 109 -14.19 1.12 0.94
CA ARG A 109 -14.42 2.41 1.61
C ARG A 109 -13.60 3.54 1.01
N TYR A 110 -12.33 3.27 0.65
CA TYR A 110 -11.49 4.26 0.01
C TYR A 110 -12.06 4.75 -1.33
N ARG A 111 -12.59 3.82 -2.14
CA ARG A 111 -13.26 4.15 -3.39
C ARG A 111 -14.52 4.98 -3.14
N GLU A 112 -15.38 4.55 -2.23
CA GLU A 112 -16.61 5.27 -1.88
C GLU A 112 -16.31 6.70 -1.40
N TYR A 113 -15.28 6.87 -0.55
CA TYR A 113 -14.81 8.18 -0.11
C TYR A 113 -14.35 9.06 -1.29
N CYS A 114 -13.54 8.51 -2.19
CA CYS A 114 -13.01 9.26 -3.33
C CYS A 114 -14.11 9.65 -4.31
N GLU A 115 -15.01 8.72 -4.64
CA GLU A 115 -16.17 8.98 -5.50
C GLU A 115 -17.12 10.02 -4.89
N SER A 116 -17.41 9.90 -3.59
CA SER A 116 -18.33 10.82 -2.91
C SER A 116 -17.78 12.24 -2.81
N LYS A 117 -16.48 12.41 -2.57
CA LYS A 117 -15.88 13.75 -2.36
C LYS A 117 -15.32 14.39 -3.63
N PHE A 118 -14.83 13.58 -4.57
CA PHE A 118 -14.06 14.06 -5.71
C PHE A 118 -14.56 13.51 -7.05
N SER A 119 -15.59 12.65 -7.05
CA SER A 119 -16.19 12.04 -8.25
C SER A 119 -15.18 11.30 -9.14
N LYS A 120 -14.10 10.81 -8.52
CA LYS A 120 -13.06 10.00 -9.15
C LYS A 120 -12.26 9.27 -8.09
N LEU A 121 -11.71 8.11 -8.44
CA LEU A 121 -10.68 7.46 -7.64
C LEU A 121 -9.36 8.25 -7.71
N ILE A 122 -8.80 8.57 -6.56
CA ILE A 122 -7.48 9.21 -6.46
C ILE A 122 -6.42 8.12 -6.37
N GLY A 123 -5.53 8.05 -7.37
CA GLY A 123 -4.43 7.11 -7.40
C GLY A 123 -3.22 7.57 -6.58
N LYS A 124 -2.41 6.62 -6.11
CA LYS A 124 -1.10 6.90 -5.51
C LYS A 124 -0.02 6.99 -6.59
N PRO A 125 0.98 7.88 -6.43
CA PRO A 125 2.09 7.95 -7.37
C PRO A 125 2.91 6.66 -7.33
N ALA A 126 3.34 6.22 -8.52
CA ALA A 126 4.16 5.05 -8.69
C ALA A 126 5.64 5.41 -8.44
N ILE A 127 6.08 5.36 -7.18
CA ILE A 127 7.44 5.74 -6.76
C ILE A 127 8.27 4.49 -6.46
N PHE A 128 9.23 4.21 -7.33
CA PHE A 128 9.99 2.95 -7.30
C PHE A 128 11.44 3.11 -6.83
N GLY A 129 11.97 4.34 -6.71
CA GLY A 129 13.38 4.60 -6.36
C GLY A 129 13.55 5.71 -5.32
N GLU A 130 14.64 5.64 -4.55
CA GLU A 130 14.96 6.57 -3.45
C GLU A 130 15.12 8.03 -3.94
N GLU A 131 15.77 8.25 -5.07
CA GLU A 131 15.90 9.60 -5.66
C GLU A 131 14.54 10.21 -6.02
N ASN A 132 13.62 9.38 -6.52
CA ASN A 132 12.26 9.81 -6.85
C ASN A 132 11.44 10.10 -5.58
N GLU A 133 11.75 9.43 -4.47
CA GLU A 133 11.10 9.62 -3.18
C GLU A 133 11.49 10.96 -2.56
N GLU A 134 12.78 11.25 -2.46
CA GLU A 134 13.27 12.54 -1.95
C GLU A 134 12.76 13.69 -2.82
N TYR A 135 12.85 13.56 -4.14
CA TYR A 135 12.30 14.55 -5.06
C TYR A 135 10.79 14.77 -4.86
N ALA A 136 10.00 13.70 -4.74
CA ALA A 136 8.56 13.79 -4.54
C ALA A 136 8.20 14.45 -3.21
N LEU A 137 8.95 14.16 -2.14
CA LEU A 137 8.77 14.78 -0.83
C LEU A 137 9.10 16.28 -0.88
N MET A 138 10.25 16.65 -1.44
CA MET A 138 10.66 18.05 -1.59
C MET A 138 9.69 18.84 -2.46
N ARG A 139 9.24 18.25 -3.57
CA ARG A 139 8.22 18.86 -4.43
C ARG A 139 6.89 19.06 -3.69
N CYS A 140 6.47 18.09 -2.89
CA CYS A 140 5.27 18.24 -2.07
C CYS A 140 5.44 19.37 -1.04
N ARG A 141 6.59 19.42 -0.36
CA ARG A 141 6.88 20.45 0.64
C ARG A 141 6.78 21.85 0.05
N GLU A 142 7.34 22.06 -1.14
CA GLU A 142 7.22 23.34 -1.83
C GLU A 142 5.76 23.72 -2.16
N ILE A 143 4.96 22.77 -2.65
CA ILE A 143 3.54 23.00 -2.96
C ILE A 143 2.77 23.30 -1.67
N TRP A 144 3.04 22.54 -0.62
CA TRP A 144 2.40 22.67 0.69
C TRP A 144 2.63 24.05 1.30
N VAL A 145 3.89 24.51 1.36
CA VAL A 145 4.24 25.83 1.92
C VAL A 145 3.56 26.97 1.14
N ARG A 146 3.42 26.83 -0.19
CA ARG A 146 2.71 27.83 -1.01
C ARG A 146 1.19 27.79 -0.81
N LYS A 147 0.57 26.60 -0.72
CA LYS A 147 -0.89 26.46 -0.63
C LYS A 147 -1.41 26.65 0.79
N TYR A 148 -0.62 26.27 1.80
CA TYR A 148 -0.98 26.28 3.21
C TYR A 148 0.11 26.99 4.05
N PRO A 149 0.33 28.30 3.86
CA PRO A 149 1.43 29.02 4.52
C PRO A 149 1.34 29.03 6.05
N ASN A 150 0.15 28.84 6.61
CA ASN A 150 -0.10 28.82 8.05
C ASN A 150 -0.10 27.40 8.64
N VAL A 151 0.11 26.37 7.82
CA VAL A 151 0.12 24.97 8.28
C VAL A 151 1.51 24.39 8.03
N PRO A 152 2.28 24.09 9.08
CA PRO A 152 3.58 23.44 8.94
C PRO A 152 3.51 22.16 8.12
N PHE A 153 4.60 21.83 7.42
CA PHE A 153 4.68 20.57 6.68
C PHE A 153 4.84 19.38 7.63
N GLU A 154 5.62 19.51 8.70
CA GLU A 154 5.68 18.50 9.75
C GLU A 154 4.54 18.71 10.75
N ASN A 155 3.97 17.62 11.26
CA ASN A 155 2.95 17.68 12.30
C ASN A 155 3.63 17.87 13.67
N GLU A 156 4.13 19.07 13.90
CA GLU A 156 4.73 19.44 15.18
C GLU A 156 3.62 19.56 16.23
N VAL A 157 3.70 18.69 17.23
CA VAL A 157 2.69 18.55 18.28
C VAL A 157 2.71 19.78 19.17
N ASP A 158 1.92 20.80 18.83
CA ASP A 158 1.61 21.82 19.83
C ASP A 158 0.40 21.35 20.64
N SER A 159 0.67 21.01 21.90
CA SER A 159 -0.26 20.45 22.89
C SER A 159 -1.50 21.30 23.22
N GLY A 160 -1.75 22.38 22.46
CA GLY A 160 -2.84 23.33 22.64
C GLY A 160 -4.06 23.14 21.72
N PHE A 161 -4.03 22.19 20.77
CA PHE A 161 -5.19 21.98 19.89
C PHE A 161 -6.38 21.40 20.65
N SER A 162 -7.47 22.18 20.70
CA SER A 162 -8.78 21.70 21.16
C SER A 162 -9.27 20.58 20.23
N ASP A 163 -9.92 19.57 20.81
CA ASP A 163 -10.48 18.43 20.06
C ASP A 163 -11.21 18.93 18.80
N PRO A 164 -10.81 18.51 17.58
CA PRO A 164 -11.47 18.95 16.38
C PRO A 164 -12.95 18.55 16.41
N VAL A 165 -13.83 19.50 16.10
CA VAL A 165 -15.28 19.43 16.36
C VAL A 165 -15.99 18.30 15.59
N MET A 166 -15.39 17.72 14.56
CA MET A 166 -15.86 16.48 13.92
C MET A 166 -14.69 15.74 13.26
N VAL A 167 -14.11 14.77 13.96
CA VAL A 167 -13.19 13.81 13.33
C VAL A 167 -13.98 12.62 12.82
N ASP A 168 -13.63 12.14 11.63
CA ASP A 168 -14.10 10.87 11.08
C ASP A 168 -13.75 9.74 12.04
N GLY A 169 -14.72 9.38 12.89
CA GLY A 169 -14.54 8.38 13.93
C GLY A 169 -14.25 6.99 13.37
N GLU A 170 -14.76 6.67 12.19
CA GLU A 170 -14.48 5.38 11.55
C GLU A 170 -13.04 5.31 11.07
N LEU A 171 -12.55 6.36 10.38
CA LEU A 171 -11.16 6.41 9.92
C LEU A 171 -10.19 6.45 11.10
N PHE A 172 -10.53 7.17 12.18
CA PHE A 172 -9.73 7.16 13.41
C PHE A 172 -9.57 5.75 13.99
N MET A 173 -10.68 5.01 14.08
CA MET A 173 -10.65 3.63 14.55
C MET A 173 -9.85 2.72 13.62
N GLU A 174 -9.95 2.93 12.30
CA GLU A 174 -9.19 2.13 11.33
C GLU A 174 -7.69 2.38 11.43
N VAL A 175 -7.24 3.63 11.44
CA VAL A 175 -5.82 3.98 11.58
C VAL A 175 -5.26 3.47 12.92
N SER A 176 -6.04 3.61 14.00
CA SER A 176 -5.65 3.16 15.34
C SER A 176 -5.38 1.65 15.41
N LYS A 177 -6.17 0.82 14.68
CA LYS A 177 -5.96 -0.64 14.61
C LYS A 177 -4.64 -1.02 13.95
N GLN A 178 -4.17 -0.21 13.00
CA GLN A 178 -3.00 -0.53 12.19
C GLN A 178 -1.67 -0.13 12.85
N ARG A 179 -1.70 0.48 14.05
CA ARG A 179 -0.50 0.89 14.82
C ARG A 179 0.59 -0.18 14.90
N TYR A 180 0.20 -1.45 15.05
CA TYR A 180 1.13 -2.57 15.19
C TYR A 180 1.32 -3.36 13.88
N LEU A 181 1.00 -2.78 12.72
CA LEU A 181 1.10 -3.49 11.45
C LEU A 181 2.54 -3.94 11.16
N TYR A 182 3.53 -3.10 11.46
CA TYR A 182 4.94 -3.40 11.23
C TYR A 182 5.44 -4.59 12.05
N SER A 183 4.90 -4.84 13.24
CA SER A 183 5.34 -5.96 14.09
C SER A 183 5.11 -7.33 13.46
N LYS A 184 4.20 -7.41 12.47
CA LYS A 184 3.97 -8.63 11.68
C LYS A 184 5.05 -8.90 10.64
N PHE A 185 5.90 -7.90 10.33
CA PHE A 185 6.88 -7.94 9.24
C PHE A 185 8.27 -7.42 9.68
N SER A 186 8.55 -7.42 10.98
CA SER A 186 9.71 -6.75 11.57
C SER A 186 11.03 -7.49 11.35
N GLU A 187 10.99 -8.77 11.00
CA GLU A 187 12.19 -9.59 10.84
C GLU A 187 13.08 -9.05 9.71
N PRO A 188 14.39 -8.83 9.96
CA PRO A 188 15.28 -8.14 9.01
C PRO A 188 15.30 -8.76 7.61
N TYR A 189 15.28 -10.09 7.54
CA TYR A 189 15.31 -10.84 6.28
C TYR A 189 14.11 -10.55 5.38
N ARG A 190 12.99 -10.05 5.91
CA ARG A 190 11.79 -9.74 5.10
C ARG A 190 11.98 -8.53 4.19
N SER A 191 12.95 -7.68 4.50
CA SER A 191 13.33 -6.55 3.64
C SER A 191 14.38 -6.91 2.58
N GLU A 192 14.96 -8.11 2.64
CA GLU A 192 15.95 -8.56 1.66
C GLU A 192 15.30 -8.79 0.29
N VAL A 193 15.98 -8.33 -0.77
CA VAL A 193 15.47 -8.41 -2.15
C VAL A 193 15.20 -9.86 -2.56
N VAL A 194 16.07 -10.80 -2.17
CA VAL A 194 15.91 -12.23 -2.47
C VAL A 194 14.62 -12.78 -1.84
N TYR A 195 14.33 -12.40 -0.59
CA TYR A 195 13.10 -12.78 0.08
C TYR A 195 11.87 -12.21 -0.62
N LEU A 196 11.89 -10.92 -0.98
CA LEU A 196 10.78 -10.25 -1.65
C LEU A 196 10.52 -10.82 -3.06
N ILE A 197 11.56 -11.23 -3.80
CA ILE A 197 11.39 -11.93 -5.09
C ILE A 197 10.65 -13.25 -4.90
N ALA A 198 11.06 -14.06 -3.91
CA ALA A 198 10.41 -15.34 -3.61
C ALA A 198 8.97 -15.15 -3.11
N ALA A 199 8.74 -14.16 -2.25
CA ALA A 199 7.41 -13.83 -1.74
C ALA A 199 6.47 -13.35 -2.87
N ARG A 200 6.96 -12.57 -3.83
CA ARG A 200 6.18 -12.19 -5.03
C ARG A 200 5.79 -13.43 -5.84
N GLN A 201 6.69 -14.40 -5.98
CA GLN A 201 6.39 -15.64 -6.71
C GLN A 201 5.29 -16.45 -6.01
N ARG A 202 5.41 -16.67 -4.70
CA ARG A 202 4.35 -17.33 -3.90
C ARG A 202 3.04 -16.57 -3.93
N TYR A 203 3.08 -15.24 -3.98
CA TYR A 203 1.88 -14.42 -4.12
C TYR A 203 1.19 -14.62 -5.48
N LYS A 204 1.93 -14.68 -6.59
CA LYS A 204 1.38 -14.99 -7.91
C LYS A 204 0.69 -16.36 -7.92
N GLU A 205 1.37 -17.37 -7.38
CA GLU A 205 0.82 -18.74 -7.26
C GLU A 205 -0.45 -18.75 -6.39
N PHE A 206 -0.47 -18.00 -5.30
CA PHE A 206 -1.64 -17.86 -4.45
C PHE A 206 -2.83 -17.21 -5.18
N LEU A 207 -2.59 -16.17 -5.99
CA LEU A 207 -3.64 -15.55 -6.82
C LEU A 207 -4.19 -16.53 -7.86
N TYR A 208 -3.32 -17.32 -8.48
CA TYR A 208 -3.71 -18.37 -9.41
C TYR A 208 -4.59 -19.43 -8.73
N LEU A 209 -4.23 -19.88 -7.53
CA LEU A 209 -5.06 -20.81 -6.74
C LEU A 209 -6.43 -20.22 -6.42
N LEU A 210 -6.51 -18.94 -6.04
CA LEU A 210 -7.79 -18.25 -5.82
C LEU A 210 -8.64 -18.16 -7.08
N GLN A 211 -8.02 -17.96 -8.24
CA GLN A 211 -8.73 -17.94 -9.53
C GLN A 211 -9.31 -19.32 -9.87
N LEU A 212 -8.53 -20.39 -9.68
CA LEU A 212 -9.01 -21.76 -9.88
C LEU A 212 -10.17 -22.12 -8.94
N GLN A 213 -10.11 -21.70 -7.68
CA GLN A 213 -11.19 -21.92 -6.72
C GLN A 213 -12.50 -21.26 -7.13
N ARG A 214 -12.45 -20.05 -7.71
CA ARG A 214 -13.65 -19.36 -8.22
C ARG A 214 -14.34 -20.12 -9.34
N SER A 215 -13.60 -20.93 -10.09
CA SER A 215 -14.11 -21.77 -11.16
C SER A 215 -14.50 -23.19 -10.70
N SER A 216 -14.23 -23.55 -9.44
CA SER A 216 -14.48 -24.87 -8.88
C SER A 216 -15.72 -24.87 -7.97
N ALA A 217 -16.46 -25.99 -7.94
CA ALA A 217 -17.61 -26.17 -7.06
C ALA A 217 -17.23 -26.38 -5.58
N VAL A 218 -15.95 -26.66 -5.29
CA VAL A 218 -15.44 -26.89 -3.93
C VAL A 218 -14.68 -25.66 -3.46
N CYS A 219 -15.18 -25.00 -2.42
CA CYS A 219 -14.55 -23.84 -1.80
C CYS A 219 -13.66 -24.30 -0.63
N CYS A 220 -12.34 -24.10 -0.72
CA CYS A 220 -11.44 -24.30 0.41
C CYS A 220 -11.01 -22.95 0.98
N ARG A 221 -11.00 -22.83 2.32
CA ARG A 221 -10.53 -21.62 3.00
C ARG A 221 -9.01 -21.52 2.91
N LEU A 222 -8.51 -20.74 1.96
CA LEU A 222 -7.08 -20.43 1.86
C LEU A 222 -6.71 -19.35 2.89
N VAL A 223 -5.69 -19.64 3.69
CA VAL A 223 -5.11 -18.67 4.63
C VAL A 223 -3.72 -18.31 4.09
N PRO A 224 -3.45 -17.04 3.77
CA PRO A 224 -2.16 -16.65 3.23
C PRO A 224 -1.06 -16.79 4.31
N ALA A 225 0.11 -17.27 3.90
CA ALA A 225 1.31 -17.14 4.71
C ALA A 225 1.69 -15.65 4.89
N SER A 226 2.54 -15.35 5.88
CA SER A 226 2.91 -13.96 6.24
C SER A 226 3.47 -13.16 5.05
N ASP A 227 4.28 -13.79 4.19
CA ASP A 227 4.88 -13.14 3.04
C ASP A 227 3.90 -12.89 1.88
N ILE A 228 2.95 -13.81 1.67
CA ILE A 228 1.82 -13.63 0.75
C ILE A 228 0.93 -12.48 1.25
N LEU A 229 0.68 -12.42 2.56
CA LEU A 229 -0.08 -11.34 3.19
C LEU A 229 0.61 -9.99 2.99
N LEU A 230 1.93 -9.92 3.17
CA LEU A 230 2.72 -8.72 2.90
C LEU A 230 2.50 -8.26 1.44
N MET A 231 2.72 -9.15 0.48
CA MET A 231 2.57 -8.86 -0.95
C MET A 231 1.15 -8.42 -1.31
N TRP A 232 0.14 -9.05 -0.71
CA TRP A 232 -1.26 -8.67 -0.88
C TRP A 232 -1.57 -7.26 -0.36
N LEU A 233 -1.12 -6.91 0.85
CA LEU A 233 -1.32 -5.57 1.42
C LEU A 233 -0.69 -4.50 0.52
N ILE A 234 0.53 -4.72 0.06
CA ILE A 234 1.24 -3.78 -0.81
C ILE A 234 0.53 -3.66 -2.17
N HIS A 235 0.08 -4.78 -2.73
CA HIS A 235 -0.69 -4.76 -3.97
C HIS A 235 -1.97 -3.92 -3.82
N GLN A 236 -2.70 -4.05 -2.71
CA GLN A 236 -3.89 -3.23 -2.44
C GLN A 236 -3.58 -1.74 -2.29
N VAL A 237 -2.50 -1.40 -1.60
CA VAL A 237 -2.14 0.00 -1.35
C VAL A 237 -1.65 0.69 -2.62
N CYS A 238 -1.08 -0.05 -3.57
CA CYS A 238 -0.51 0.48 -4.80
C CYS A 238 -1.45 0.40 -6.02
N SER A 239 -2.65 -0.19 -5.90
CA SER A 239 -3.62 -0.38 -6.99
C SER A 239 -4.85 0.50 -6.84
#